data_AF-A0A2V9ND43-F1
#
_entry.id   AF-A0A2V9ND43-F1
#
_cell.length_a   1.000
_cell.length_b   1.000
_cell.length_c   1.000
_cell.angle_alpha   90.00
_cell.angle_beta   90.00
_cell.angle_gamma   90.00
#
_symmetry.space_group_name_H-M   'P 1'
#
loop_
_entity.id
_entity.type
_entity.pdbx_description
1 polymer ?
#
loop_
_entity_poly.entity_id
_entity_poly.type
_entity_poly.pdbx_seq_one_letter_code
_entity_poly.pdbx_strand_id
1 'polypeptide(L)'
;VGQLTNHLLFWNGRELAKFKGEPEQKFSGNNDETFTNFDSKKWNDTVKQLDQVMTELEKLIETVDDKKLQAGASEIAHIGTHNAYHVGQIIFVRKLQGSWNPEKGVK
;
A
#
# COMPACT_ATOMS: atom_id res chain seq x y z
N VAL A 1 5.89 9.01 -9.35
CA VAL A 1 4.99 7.96 -8.81
C VAL A 1 5.70 6.89 -7.98
N GLY A 2 6.98 6.55 -8.26
CA GLY A 2 7.71 5.53 -7.48
C GLY A 2 7.76 5.77 -5.97
N GLN A 3 7.98 7.02 -5.53
CA GLN A 3 7.95 7.39 -4.10
C GLN A 3 6.58 7.13 -3.45
N LEU A 4 5.48 7.38 -4.16
CA LEU A 4 4.12 7.08 -3.68
C LEU A 4 3.90 5.57 -3.57
N THR A 5 4.41 4.79 -4.55
CA THR A 5 4.36 3.33 -4.49
C THR A 5 5.20 2.77 -3.34
N ASN A 6 6.37 3.35 -3.07
CA ASN A 6 7.21 2.97 -1.93
C ASN A 6 6.53 3.28 -0.59
N HIS A 7 5.84 4.42 -0.50
CA HIS A 7 5.06 4.80 0.67
C HIS A 7 3.92 3.80 0.93
N LEU A 8 3.20 3.41 -0.12
CA LEU A 8 2.17 2.38 -0.04
C LEU A 8 2.76 1.03 0.42
N LEU A 9 3.89 0.61 -0.15
CA LEU A 9 4.56 -0.62 0.26
C LEU A 9 4.90 -0.62 1.76
N PHE A 10 5.47 0.48 2.26
CA PHE A 10 5.82 0.59 3.68
C PHE A 10 4.61 0.42 4.60
N TRP A 11 3.54 1.19 4.37
CA TRP A 11 2.38 1.17 5.26
C TRP A 11 1.57 -0.13 5.16
N ASN A 12 1.33 -0.64 3.95
CA ASN A 12 0.63 -1.92 3.79
C ASN A 12 1.46 -3.09 4.34
N GLY A 13 2.79 -3.05 4.21
CA GLY A 13 3.68 -4.08 4.78
C GLY A 13 3.61 -4.12 6.30
N ARG A 14 3.53 -2.96 6.95
CA ARG A 14 3.34 -2.88 8.41
C ARG A 14 1.96 -3.37 8.85
N GLU A 15 0.90 -2.99 8.14
CA GLU A 15 -0.44 -3.51 8.44
C GLU A 15 -0.50 -5.03 8.28
N LEU A 16 0.10 -5.59 7.22
CA LEU A 16 0.19 -7.04 7.03
C LEU A 16 0.91 -7.73 8.20
N ALA A 17 2.07 -7.20 8.63
CA ALA A 17 2.80 -7.72 9.77
C ALA A 17 1.96 -7.68 11.05
N LYS A 18 1.29 -6.54 11.31
CA LYS A 18 0.36 -6.39 12.44
C LYS A 18 -0.76 -7.42 12.40
N PHE A 19 -1.39 -7.64 11.25
CA PHE A 19 -2.44 -8.65 11.07
C PHE A 19 -1.96 -10.08 11.32
N LYS A 20 -0.70 -10.39 10.97
CA LYS A 20 -0.09 -11.69 11.23
C LYS A 20 0.43 -11.86 12.67
N GLY A 21 0.45 -10.79 13.47
CA GLY A 21 1.11 -10.78 14.79
C GLY A 21 2.63 -10.86 14.68
N GLU A 22 3.19 -10.45 13.54
CA GLU A 22 4.62 -10.40 13.28
C GLU A 22 5.21 -9.03 13.67
N PRO A 23 6.51 -8.96 13.97
CA PRO A 23 7.17 -7.68 14.21
C PRO A 23 7.06 -6.74 13.01
N GLU A 24 6.56 -5.54 13.23
CA GLU A 24 6.48 -4.52 12.18
C GLU A 24 7.86 -4.02 11.76
N GLN A 25 7.97 -3.56 10.51
CA GLN A 25 9.13 -2.80 10.06
C GLN A 25 9.34 -1.57 10.96
N LYS A 26 10.59 -1.35 11.39
CA LYS A 26 10.95 -0.20 12.21
C LYS A 26 10.55 1.11 11.53
N PHE A 27 10.00 2.01 12.33
CA PHE A 27 9.63 3.35 11.91
C PHE A 27 10.27 4.37 12.85
N SER A 28 11.00 5.30 12.26
CA SER A 28 11.67 6.39 12.96
C SER A 28 10.71 7.44 13.53
N GLY A 29 9.44 7.42 13.10
CA GLY A 29 8.48 8.50 13.32
C GLY A 29 8.49 9.55 12.21
N ASN A 30 9.49 9.54 11.32
CA ASN A 30 9.58 10.46 10.20
C ASN A 30 8.88 9.88 8.96
N ASN A 31 7.71 10.42 8.62
CA ASN A 31 6.94 9.92 7.49
C ASN A 31 7.64 10.16 6.14
N ASP A 32 8.49 11.17 6.01
CA ASP A 32 9.17 11.50 4.75
C ASP A 32 10.10 10.37 4.26
N GLU A 33 10.65 9.59 5.20
CA GLU A 33 11.52 8.44 4.91
C GLU A 33 10.80 7.33 4.13
N THR A 34 9.49 7.21 4.33
CA THR A 34 8.66 6.21 3.65
C THR A 34 8.47 6.54 2.15
N PHE A 35 8.66 7.81 1.76
CA PHE A 35 8.69 8.23 0.36
C PHE A 35 10.11 8.21 -0.21
N THR A 36 11.09 8.64 0.59
CA THR A 36 12.44 8.99 0.12
C THR A 36 13.43 7.83 0.14
N ASN A 37 13.14 6.72 0.83
CA ASN A 37 13.93 5.49 0.73
C ASN A 37 13.71 4.71 -0.59
N PHE A 38 13.64 5.44 -1.69
CA PHE A 38 13.34 4.94 -3.03
C PHE A 38 14.27 5.57 -4.07
N ASP A 39 14.72 4.76 -5.02
CA ASP A 39 15.32 5.22 -6.27
C ASP A 39 14.76 4.41 -7.45
N SER A 40 14.97 4.88 -8.67
CA SER A 40 14.38 4.26 -9.87
C SER A 40 14.83 2.81 -10.11
N LYS A 41 15.98 2.40 -9.60
CA LYS A 41 16.48 1.02 -9.74
C LYS A 41 15.64 0.04 -8.92
N LYS A 42 15.03 0.52 -7.82
CA LYS A 42 14.14 -0.27 -6.96
C LYS A 42 12.75 -0.47 -7.54
N TRP A 43 12.38 0.23 -8.62
CA TRP A 43 11.00 0.28 -9.12
C TRP A 43 10.36 -1.11 -9.30
N ASN A 44 11.01 -2.02 -10.01
CA ASN A 44 10.46 -3.34 -10.28
C ASN A 44 10.26 -4.15 -8.99
N ASP A 45 11.21 -4.06 -8.05
CA ASP A 45 11.13 -4.73 -6.77
C ASP A 45 10.04 -4.13 -5.89
N THR A 46 9.91 -2.80 -5.86
CA THR A 46 8.84 -2.11 -5.11
C THR A 46 7.46 -2.52 -5.61
N VAL A 47 7.26 -2.59 -6.93
CA VAL A 47 5.98 -3.03 -7.52
C VAL A 47 5.69 -4.49 -7.14
N LYS A 48 6.68 -5.37 -7.31
CA LYS A 48 6.53 -6.79 -6.98
C LYS A 48 6.20 -7.00 -5.50
N GLN A 49 6.91 -6.32 -4.60
CA GLN A 49 6.68 -6.43 -3.16
C GLN A 49 5.32 -5.86 -2.77
N LEU A 50 4.90 -4.74 -3.35
CA LEU A 50 3.59 -4.17 -3.07
C LEU A 50 2.48 -5.13 -3.52
N ASP A 51 2.59 -5.70 -4.71
CA ASP A 51 1.64 -6.71 -5.22
C ASP A 51 1.55 -7.94 -4.30
N GLN A 52 2.70 -8.43 -3.82
CA GLN A 52 2.76 -9.52 -2.85
C GLN A 52 2.06 -9.17 -1.53
N VAL A 53 2.38 -8.00 -0.94
CA VAL A 53 1.77 -7.54 0.30
C VAL A 53 0.25 -7.40 0.17
N MET A 54 -0.23 -6.79 -0.90
CA MET A 54 -1.67 -6.62 -1.15
C MET A 54 -2.36 -7.98 -1.34
N THR A 55 -1.77 -8.88 -2.12
CA THR A 55 -2.30 -10.24 -2.32
C THR A 55 -2.36 -11.02 -1.01
N GLU A 56 -1.37 -10.87 -0.14
CA GLU A 56 -1.36 -11.53 1.17
C GLU A 56 -2.38 -10.93 2.14
N LEU A 57 -2.59 -9.61 2.12
CA LEU A 57 -3.65 -8.95 2.87
C LEU A 57 -5.03 -9.45 2.43
N GLU A 58 -5.27 -9.53 1.11
CA GLU A 58 -6.52 -10.06 0.55
C GLU A 58 -6.81 -11.47 1.06
N LYS A 59 -5.84 -12.38 0.95
CA LYS A 59 -5.97 -13.78 1.44
C LYS A 59 -6.21 -13.86 2.95
N LEU A 60 -5.55 -13.00 3.72
CA LEU A 60 -5.73 -12.97 5.18
C LEU A 60 -7.15 -12.53 5.52
N ILE A 61 -7.64 -11.48 4.87
CA ILE A 61 -9.01 -10.96 5.06
C ILE A 61 -10.06 -11.99 4.62
N GLU A 62 -9.82 -12.74 3.54
CA GLU A 62 -10.71 -13.81 3.08
C GLU A 62 -10.84 -14.98 4.05
N THR A 63 -9.85 -15.22 4.92
CA THR A 63 -9.75 -16.43 5.75
C THR A 63 -9.87 -16.16 7.25
N VAL A 64 -9.82 -14.91 7.67
CA VAL A 64 -9.93 -14.51 9.08
C VAL A 64 -11.37 -14.65 9.57
N ASP A 65 -11.55 -15.06 10.83
CA ASP A 65 -12.88 -15.15 11.43
C ASP A 65 -13.50 -13.76 11.69
N ASP A 66 -14.84 -13.71 11.75
CA ASP A 66 -15.60 -12.47 11.92
C ASP A 66 -15.20 -11.65 13.15
N LYS A 67 -14.79 -12.30 14.26
CA LYS A 67 -14.41 -11.58 15.49
C LYS A 67 -13.10 -10.84 15.29
N LYS A 68 -12.11 -11.49 14.69
CA LYS A 68 -10.83 -10.87 14.34
C LYS A 68 -11.01 -9.81 13.26
N LEU A 69 -11.84 -10.07 12.25
CA LEU A 69 -12.18 -9.07 11.23
C LEU A 69 -12.80 -7.82 11.86
N GLN A 70 -13.78 -8.01 12.77
CA GLN A 70 -14.42 -6.91 13.47
C GLN A 70 -13.44 -6.14 14.36
N ALA A 71 -12.51 -6.82 15.02
CA ALA A 71 -11.46 -6.19 15.82
C ALA A 71 -10.49 -5.34 14.98
N GLY A 72 -10.20 -5.74 13.74
CA GLY A 72 -9.33 -5.01 12.81
C GLY A 72 -10.03 -4.09 11.82
N ALA A 73 -11.36 -3.96 11.89
CA ALA A 73 -12.17 -3.29 10.87
C ALA A 73 -11.79 -1.81 10.68
N SER A 74 -11.49 -1.10 11.78
CA SER A 74 -11.09 0.30 11.72
C SER A 74 -9.76 0.48 10.98
N GLU A 75 -8.77 -0.37 11.28
CA GLU A 75 -7.48 -0.35 10.61
C GLU A 75 -7.59 -0.71 9.13
N ILE A 76 -8.38 -1.73 8.78
CA ILE A 76 -8.63 -2.11 7.38
C ILE A 76 -9.24 -0.93 6.61
N ALA A 77 -10.22 -0.25 7.20
CA ALA A 77 -10.84 0.92 6.59
C ALA A 77 -9.85 2.09 6.44
N HIS A 78 -8.99 2.33 7.43
CA HIS A 78 -7.98 3.37 7.40
C HIS A 78 -6.92 3.10 6.31
N ILE A 79 -6.37 1.89 6.25
CA ILE A 79 -5.37 1.56 5.23
C ILE A 79 -5.99 1.55 3.83
N GLY A 80 -7.25 1.11 3.68
CA GLY A 80 -8.00 1.23 2.43
C GLY A 80 -8.17 2.68 1.97
N THR A 81 -8.50 3.59 2.88
CA THR A 81 -8.64 5.03 2.59
C THR A 81 -7.30 5.66 2.21
N HIS A 82 -6.23 5.32 2.94
CA HIS A 82 -4.86 5.73 2.64
C HIS A 82 -4.41 5.27 1.26
N ASN A 83 -4.68 4.01 0.92
CA ASN A 83 -4.41 3.45 -0.39
C ASN A 83 -5.14 4.21 -1.49
N ALA A 84 -6.45 4.44 -1.32
CA ALA A 84 -7.26 5.18 -2.28
C ALA A 84 -6.72 6.61 -2.52
N TYR A 85 -6.34 7.31 -1.44
CA TYR A 85 -5.78 8.65 -1.52
C TYR A 85 -4.49 8.70 -2.37
N HIS A 86 -3.51 7.85 -2.08
CA HIS A 86 -2.24 7.86 -2.80
C HIS A 86 -2.34 7.25 -4.21
N VAL A 87 -3.21 6.26 -4.44
CA VAL A 87 -3.52 5.77 -5.79
C VAL A 87 -4.12 6.90 -6.65
N GLY A 88 -5.01 7.72 -6.06
CA GLY A 88 -5.52 8.93 -6.71
C GLY A 88 -4.40 9.89 -7.13
N GLN A 89 -3.43 10.14 -6.24
CA GLN A 89 -2.24 10.94 -6.58
C GLN A 89 -1.39 10.31 -7.68
N ILE A 90 -1.19 8.99 -7.67
CA ILE A 90 -0.46 8.26 -8.72
C ILE A 90 -1.14 8.45 -10.08
N ILE A 91 -2.47 8.27 -10.14
CA ILE A 91 -3.25 8.44 -11.37
C ILE A 91 -3.16 9.89 -11.85
N PHE A 92 -3.33 10.86 -10.95
CA PHE A 92 -3.25 12.29 -11.28
C PHE A 92 -1.89 12.65 -11.90
N VAL A 93 -0.78 12.22 -11.27
CA VAL A 93 0.57 12.43 -11.81
C VAL A 93 0.75 11.75 -13.16
N ARG A 94 0.26 10.51 -13.34
CA ARG A 94 0.33 9.82 -14.65
C ARG A 94 -0.46 10.54 -15.74
N LYS A 95 -1.61 11.12 -15.41
CA LYS A 95 -2.39 11.95 -16.35
C LYS A 95 -1.61 13.20 -16.75
N LEU A 96 -1.01 13.92 -15.80
CA LEU A 96 -0.16 15.08 -16.10
C LEU A 96 1.06 14.74 -16.95
N GLN A 97 1.60 13.52 -16.79
CA GLN A 97 2.73 13.02 -17.57
C GLN A 97 2.33 12.44 -18.95
N GLY A 98 1.03 12.37 -19.27
CA GLY A 98 0.54 11.70 -20.49
C GLY A 98 0.77 10.18 -20.51
N SER A 99 1.07 9.55 -19.36
CA SER A 99 1.37 8.12 -19.24
C SER A 99 0.21 7.29 -18.70
N TRP A 100 -0.94 7.91 -18.43
CA TRP A 100 -2.15 7.22 -17.99
C TRP A 100 -2.93 6.65 -19.18
N ASN A 101 -3.21 5.33 -19.16
CA ASN A 101 -4.20 4.74 -20.06
C ASN A 101 -5.62 4.94 -19.48
N PRO A 102 -6.49 5.76 -20.11
CA PRO A 102 -7.85 6.00 -19.62
C PRO A 102 -8.72 4.74 -19.55
N GLU A 103 -8.44 3.70 -20.33
CA GLU A 103 -9.18 2.44 -20.31
C GLU A 103 -9.01 1.66 -18.99
N LYS A 104 -7.99 2.00 -18.20
CA LYS A 104 -7.74 1.40 -16.87
C LYS A 104 -8.46 2.13 -15.72
N GLY A 105 -9.29 3.12 -16.02
CA GLY A 105 -10.13 3.79 -15.02
C GLY A 105 -11.40 3.01 -14.69
N VAL A 106 -11.99 3.29 -13.52
CA VAL A 106 -13.38 2.90 -13.23
C VAL A 106 -14.30 3.66 -14.19
N LYS A 107 -15.24 2.94 -14.82
CA LYS A 107 -16.24 3.49 -15.73
C LYS A 107 -17.52 3.86 -14.99
#